data_AF-A0A7X6A980-F1
#
_entry.id   AF-A0A7X6A980-F1
#
_cell.length_a   1.000
_cell.length_b   1.000
_cell.length_c   1.000
_cell.angle_alpha   90.00
_cell.angle_beta   90.00
_cell.angle_gamma   90.00
#
_symmetry.space_group_name_H-M   'P 1'
#
loop_
_entity.id
_entity.type
_entity.pdbx_description
1 polymer ?
#
loop_
_entity_poly.entity_id
_entity_poly.type
_entity_poly.pdbx_seq_one_letter_code
_entity_poly.pdbx_strand_id
1 'polypeptide(L)'
;VRDATLSVSGDTGLTVGWSQTIGSGYSSIAIGNGRVVTMHVGGEQDVVSAFGVEDGKEIWRYEIGKTYAGHDGSHDGPLSTPLLSGNRVFG
;
A
#
# COMPACT_ATOMS: atom_id res chain seq x y z
N VAL A 1 3.69 -19.71 -6.97
CA VAL A 1 2.37 -19.07 -7.14
C VAL A 1 1.42 -19.88 -6.27
N ARG A 2 0.82 -19.29 -5.23
CA ARG A 2 -0.26 -19.99 -4.52
C ARG A 2 -1.49 -19.88 -5.41
N ASP A 3 -2.21 -20.99 -5.60
CA ASP A 3 -3.46 -21.01 -6.35
C ASP A 3 -4.43 -20.01 -5.72
N ALA A 4 -4.76 -18.95 -6.47
CA ALA A 4 -5.75 -17.97 -6.06
C ALA A 4 -7.09 -18.37 -6.68
N THR A 5 -7.78 -19.30 -6.03
CA THR A 5 -9.14 -19.68 -6.41
C THR A 5 -10.11 -18.86 -5.56
N LEU A 6 -10.83 -17.92 -6.17
CA LEU A 6 -11.96 -17.27 -5.51
C LEU A 6 -13.18 -18.20 -5.60
N SER A 7 -13.23 -19.26 -4.78
CA SER A 7 -14.38 -20.16 -4.75
C SER A 7 -15.38 -19.70 -3.68
N VAL A 8 -16.57 -19.32 -4.12
CA VAL A 8 -17.71 -19.09 -3.23
C VAL A 8 -18.65 -20.30 -3.33
N SER A 9 -18.76 -21.08 -2.25
CA SER A 9 -19.81 -22.08 -2.08
C SER A 9 -20.41 -21.92 -0.67
N GLY A 10 -21.58 -21.26 -0.58
CA GLY A 10 -22.31 -21.01 0.68
C GLY A 10 -22.60 -19.52 0.95
N ASP A 11 -23.23 -19.22 2.08
CA ASP A 11 -23.38 -17.84 2.60
C ASP A 11 -22.00 -17.31 3.00
N THR A 12 -21.31 -16.63 2.07
CA THR A 12 -20.03 -15.99 2.33
C THR A 12 -20.24 -14.51 2.67
N GLY A 13 -19.78 -14.10 3.86
CA GLY A 13 -19.66 -12.70 4.26
C GLY A 13 -18.19 -12.31 4.36
N LEU A 14 -17.80 -11.20 3.72
CA LEU A 14 -16.50 -10.58 3.94
C LEU A 14 -16.52 -9.79 5.24
N THR A 15 -15.53 -10.01 6.09
CA THR A 15 -15.27 -9.20 7.29
C THR A 15 -14.01 -8.38 7.10
N VAL A 16 -13.97 -7.20 7.69
CA VAL A 16 -12.76 -6.37 7.70
C VAL A 16 -11.76 -7.00 8.66
N GLY A 17 -10.62 -7.48 8.14
CA GLY A 17 -9.54 -8.03 8.96
C GLY A 17 -8.81 -6.94 9.75
N TRP A 18 -8.43 -5.86 9.07
CA TRP A 18 -7.87 -4.65 9.65
C TRP A 18 -8.03 -3.46 8.69
N SER A 19 -7.84 -2.25 9.19
CA SER A 19 -7.75 -1.02 8.39
C SER A 19 -6.64 -0.14 8.91
N GLN A 20 -5.97 0.59 8.03
CA GLN A 20 -4.95 1.57 8.38
C GLN A 20 -5.25 2.92 7.73
N THR A 21 -5.13 4.00 8.50
CA THR A 21 -5.23 5.36 7.97
C THR A 21 -3.85 5.77 7.43
N ILE A 22 -3.80 6.14 6.16
CA ILE A 22 -2.60 6.65 5.48
C ILE A 22 -2.88 8.03 4.87
N GLY A 23 -1.83 8.72 4.42
CA GLY A 23 -1.98 10.00 3.73
C GLY A 23 -2.52 9.85 2.31
N SER A 24 -2.65 10.99 1.62
CA SER A 24 -3.07 11.04 0.21
C SER A 24 -2.09 10.30 -0.70
N GLY A 25 -2.57 9.86 -1.86
CA GLY A 25 -1.78 9.18 -2.88
C GLY A 25 -2.66 8.37 -3.80
N TYR A 26 -2.12 8.01 -4.96
CA TYR A 26 -2.79 7.21 -5.98
C TYR A 26 -2.19 5.80 -6.13
N SER A 27 -1.19 5.46 -5.30
CA SER A 27 -0.60 4.13 -5.27
C SER A 27 -1.64 3.06 -4.96
N SER A 28 -1.62 1.99 -5.76
CA SER A 28 -2.27 0.74 -5.38
C SER A 28 -1.48 0.03 -4.28
N ILE A 29 -1.99 -1.11 -3.83
CA ILE A 29 -1.36 -1.94 -2.81
C ILE A 29 -0.56 -3.08 -3.46
N ALA A 30 0.71 -3.23 -3.08
CA ALA A 30 1.54 -4.37 -3.44
C ALA A 30 1.73 -5.31 -2.23
N ILE A 31 1.51 -6.61 -2.41
CA ILE A 31 1.60 -7.60 -1.32
C ILE A 31 2.66 -8.65 -1.65
N GLY A 32 3.57 -8.91 -0.71
CA GLY A 32 4.63 -9.91 -0.88
C GLY A 32 5.42 -10.16 0.39
N ASN A 33 5.90 -11.39 0.60
CA ASN A 33 6.71 -11.78 1.76
C ASN A 33 6.14 -11.37 3.13
N GLY A 34 4.81 -11.51 3.31
CA GLY A 34 4.14 -11.15 4.56
C GLY A 34 3.96 -9.65 4.79
N ARG A 35 4.16 -8.82 3.76
CA ARG A 35 4.08 -7.36 3.83
C ARG A 35 3.06 -6.82 2.85
N VAL A 36 2.37 -5.77 3.27
CA VAL A 36 1.53 -4.91 2.44
C VAL A 36 2.28 -3.60 2.26
N VAL A 37 2.56 -3.21 1.02
CA VAL A 37 3.39 -2.05 0.69
C VAL A 37 2.64 -1.10 -0.21
N THR A 38 2.67 0.19 0.10
CA THR A 38 2.07 1.25 -0.72
C THR A 38 2.83 2.56 -0.56
N MET A 39 2.53 3.52 -1.43
CA MET A 39 3.10 4.87 -1.39
C MET A 39 2.02 5.89 -1.04
N HIS A 40 2.33 6.83 -0.15
CA HIS A 40 1.42 7.88 0.27
C HIS A 40 2.16 9.10 0.82
N VAL A 41 1.45 10.19 1.06
CA VAL A 41 1.95 11.37 1.75
C VAL A 41 2.21 11.05 3.22
N GLY A 42 3.40 11.38 3.71
CA GLY A 42 3.86 11.19 5.08
C GLY A 42 4.29 12.51 5.73
N GLY A 43 3.42 13.53 5.70
CA GLY A 43 3.76 14.89 6.13
C GLY A 43 4.10 15.75 4.93
N GLU A 44 5.30 16.35 4.91
CA GLU A 44 5.79 17.16 3.77
C GLU A 44 6.48 16.32 2.68
N GLN A 45 6.57 15.01 2.91
CA GLN A 45 7.29 14.04 2.08
C GLN A 45 6.35 12.96 1.58
N ASP A 46 6.54 12.52 0.35
CA ASP A 46 6.01 11.24 -0.10
C ASP A 46 6.85 10.11 0.50
N VAL A 47 6.17 9.03 0.87
CA VAL A 47 6.79 7.88 1.51
C VAL A 47 6.33 6.57 0.88
N VAL A 48 7.19 5.57 0.92
CA VAL A 48 6.81 4.15 0.79
C VAL A 48 6.70 3.59 2.21
N SER A 49 5.57 2.97 2.54
CA SER A 49 5.35 2.32 3.84
C SER A 49 5.04 0.85 3.65
N ALA A 50 5.52 0.01 4.58
CA ALA A 50 5.14 -1.39 4.66
C ALA A 50 4.43 -1.71 5.97
N PHE A 51 3.40 -2.52 5.87
CA PHE A 51 2.54 -2.97 6.96
C PHE A 51 2.56 -4.49 7.06
N GLY A 52 2.31 -5.01 8.25
CA GLY A 52 2.08 -6.44 8.47
C GLY A 52 0.82 -6.91 7.74
N VAL A 53 0.91 -8.02 7.01
CA VAL A 53 -0.25 -8.55 6.27
C VAL A 53 -1.38 -9.01 7.18
N GLU A 54 -1.07 -9.44 8.40
CA GLU A 54 -2.03 -9.97 9.37
C GLU A 54 -2.71 -8.89 10.21
N ASP A 55 -2.01 -7.82 10.57
CA ASP A 55 -2.48 -6.85 11.55
C ASP A 55 -2.46 -5.38 11.10
N GLY A 56 -1.96 -5.10 9.89
CA GLY A 56 -1.91 -3.75 9.33
C GLY A 56 -0.95 -2.80 10.06
N LYS A 57 -0.14 -3.29 11.01
CA LYS A 57 0.81 -2.44 11.74
C LYS A 57 1.96 -2.05 10.84
N GLU A 58 2.35 -0.78 10.90
CA GLU A 58 3.52 -0.30 10.17
C GLU A 58 4.78 -1.00 10.67
N ILE A 59 5.53 -1.59 9.74
CA ILE A 59 6.80 -2.28 9.99
C ILE A 59 7.95 -1.31 9.71
N TRP A 60 7.87 -0.59 8.59
CA TRP A 60 8.86 0.41 8.20
C TRP A 60 8.25 1.44 7.26
N ARG A 61 8.94 2.58 7.16
CA ARG A 61 8.65 3.68 6.25
C ARG A 61 9.93 4.25 5.67
N TYR A 62 9.89 4.66 4.41
CA TYR A 62 11.01 5.30 3.72
C TYR A 62 10.53 6.54 2.95
N GLU A 63 11.18 7.68 3.15
CA GLU A 63 10.90 8.90 2.41
C GLU A 63 11.49 8.82 1.00
N ILE A 64 10.66 9.06 -0.01
CA ILE A 64 11.07 9.04 -1.42
C ILE A 64 11.31 10.43 -1.99
N GLY A 65 10.76 11.47 -1.36
CA GLY A 65 11.00 12.86 -1.75
C GLY A 65 9.93 13.80 -1.20
N LYS A 66 10.01 15.07 -1.59
CA LYS A 66 8.98 16.07 -1.28
C LYS A 66 7.65 15.66 -1.88
N THR A 67 6.56 15.88 -1.12
CA THR A 67 5.20 15.60 -1.57
C THR A 67 4.94 16.19 -2.96
N TYR A 68 4.53 15.34 -3.89
CA TYR A 68 4.11 15.78 -5.21
C TYR A 68 2.83 16.60 -5.09
N ALA A 69 2.89 17.87 -5.52
CA ALA A 69 1.73 18.75 -5.49
C ALA A 69 0.73 18.35 -6.58
N GLY A 70 -0.51 18.16 -6.18
CA GLY A 70 -1.63 17.95 -7.08
C GLY A 70 -1.81 19.15 -8.00
N HIS A 71 -2.28 18.88 -9.21
CA HIS A 71 -2.58 19.88 -10.23
C HIS A 71 -3.83 19.45 -11.00
N ASP A 72 -4.49 20.40 -11.67
CA ASP A 72 -5.67 20.13 -12.50
C ASP A 72 -6.80 19.37 -11.78
N GLY A 73 -6.93 19.59 -10.47
CA GLY A 73 -7.95 18.97 -9.62
C GLY A 73 -7.56 17.62 -9.01
N SER A 74 -6.31 17.16 -9.18
CA SER A 74 -5.80 15.99 -8.46
C SER A 74 -5.46 16.32 -7.00
N HIS A 75 -5.37 15.27 -6.17
CA HIS A 75 -4.81 15.35 -4.83
C HIS A 75 -3.27 15.27 -4.88
N ASP A 76 -2.64 15.64 -3.77
CA ASP A 76 -1.20 15.50 -3.57
C ASP A 76 -0.80 14.02 -3.41
N GLY A 77 0.47 13.75 -3.73
CA GLY A 77 1.15 12.52 -3.38
C GLY A 77 1.57 11.64 -4.56
N PRO A 78 2.08 10.43 -4.26
CA PRO A 78 2.69 9.57 -5.26
C PRO A 78 1.65 9.00 -6.23
N LEU A 79 2.04 8.92 -7.51
CA LEU A 79 1.19 8.41 -8.61
C LEU A 79 1.51 6.96 -9.00
N SER A 80 2.68 6.46 -8.62
CA SER A 80 3.14 5.10 -8.93
C SER A 80 2.69 4.10 -7.87
N THR A 81 2.74 2.81 -8.22
CA THR A 81 2.60 1.69 -7.29
C THR A 81 3.95 0.99 -7.17
N PRO A 82 4.42 0.65 -5.96
CA PRO A 82 5.74 0.07 -5.79
C PRO A 82 5.80 -1.35 -6.36
N LEU A 83 6.94 -1.70 -6.95
CA LEU A 83 7.25 -3.06 -7.39
C LEU A 83 7.96 -3.82 -6.27
N LEU A 84 7.48 -5.02 -5.97
CA LEU A 84 8.15 -5.96 -5.07
C LEU A 84 8.89 -7.01 -5.89
N SER A 85 10.19 -7.17 -5.65
CA SER A 85 10.99 -8.23 -6.27
C SER A 85 12.02 -8.78 -5.29
N GLY A 86 11.98 -10.10 -5.05
CA GLY A 86 12.77 -10.74 -4.01
C GLY A 86 12.47 -10.11 -2.64
N ASN A 87 13.51 -9.60 -1.96
CA ASN A 87 13.38 -8.87 -0.69
C ASN A 87 13.61 -7.36 -0.85
N ARG A 88 13.26 -6.80 -2.02
CA ARG A 88 13.44 -5.38 -2.35
C ARG A 88 12.13 -4.73 -2.78
N VAL A 89 12.04 -3.43 -2.54
CA VAL A 89 10.96 -2.56 -2.98
C VAL A 89 11.55 -1.50 -3.91
N PHE A 90 10.87 -1.24 -5.02
CA PHE A 90 11.22 -0.20 -6.00
C PHE A 90 10.02 0.74 -6.12
N GLY A 91 10.25 2.03 -5.90
CA GLY A 91 9.23 3.09 -5.91
C GLY A 91 9.81 4.37 -6.48
#